data_AF-A0A159ZS14-F1
#
_entry.id   AF-A0A159ZS14-F1
#
_cell.length_a   1.000
_cell.length_b   1.000
_cell.length_c   1.000
_cell.angle_alpha   90.00
_cell.angle_beta   90.00
_cell.angle_gamma   90.00
#
_symmetry.space_group_name_H-M   'P 1'
#
loop_
_entity.id
_entity.type
_entity.pdbx_description
1 polymer ?
#
loop_
_entity_poly.entity_id
_entity_poly.type
_entity_poly.pdbx_seq_one_letter_code
_entity_poly.pdbx_strand_id
1 'polypeptide(L)'
;MNRLMLVIMTLLLTAAAQAATPSAGATVLAQNLPGNNNPYNSPTRRANPNSMQGTRPNVPTIHNNPTVPVPRPPTLENGGIGNGYPRSGPPSGSPRPTIESPAPPRNSQNGNR
;
A
#
# COMPACT_ATOMS: atom_id res chain seq x y z
N MET A 1 20.99 -6.16 -75.40
CA MET A 1 21.67 -5.38 -74.32
C MET A 1 20.70 -4.47 -73.55
N ASN A 2 19.81 -3.73 -74.23
CA ASN A 2 18.94 -2.74 -73.58
C ASN A 2 17.92 -3.33 -72.58
N ARG A 3 17.44 -4.56 -72.80
CA ARG A 3 16.49 -5.21 -71.88
C ARG A 3 17.14 -5.70 -70.57
N LEU A 4 18.41 -6.09 -70.64
CA LEU A 4 19.19 -6.50 -69.46
C LEU A 4 19.44 -5.28 -68.54
N MET A 5 19.79 -4.13 -69.14
CA MET A 5 20.00 -2.88 -68.40
C MET A 5 18.73 -2.38 -67.71
N LEU A 6 17.56 -2.53 -68.35
CA LEU A 6 16.29 -2.19 -67.73
C LEU A 6 15.99 -3.06 -66.51
N VAL A 7 16.23 -4.37 -66.61
CA VAL A 7 16.01 -5.32 -65.49
C VAL A 7 16.96 -5.02 -64.32
N ILE A 8 18.24 -4.77 -64.60
CA ILE A 8 19.22 -4.41 -63.55
C ILE A 8 18.84 -3.10 -62.86
N MET A 9 18.39 -2.08 -63.61
CA MET A 9 17.91 -0.83 -63.02
C MET A 9 16.67 -1.01 -62.15
N THR A 10 15.70 -1.83 -62.60
CA THR A 10 14.51 -2.11 -61.77
C THR A 10 14.84 -2.90 -60.50
N LEU A 11 15.82 -3.81 -60.57
CA LEU A 11 16.27 -4.62 -59.43
C LEU A 11 17.05 -3.77 -58.40
N LEU A 12 17.90 -2.86 -58.88
CA LEU A 12 18.61 -1.90 -58.02
C LEU A 12 17.66 -0.91 -57.35
N LEU A 13 16.60 -0.48 -58.05
CA LEU A 13 15.64 0.49 -57.51
C LEU A 13 14.70 -0.13 -56.45
N THR A 14 14.46 -1.44 -56.49
CA THR A 14 13.63 -2.16 -55.48
C THR A 14 14.40 -2.54 -54.22
N ALA A 15 15.73 -2.62 -54.26
CA ALA A 15 16.56 -2.95 -53.09
C ALA A 15 16.67 -1.80 -52.07
N ALA A 16 16.41 -0.55 -52.48
CA ALA A 16 16.48 0.62 -51.60
C ALA A 16 15.21 0.83 -50.73
N ALA A 17 14.15 0.05 -50.94
CA ALA A 17 12.84 0.30 -50.33
C ALA A 17 12.61 -0.37 -48.97
N GLN A 18 13.57 -1.12 -48.42
CA GLN A 18 13.35 -1.89 -47.18
C GLN A 18 14.51 -1.77 -46.19
N ALA A 19 14.70 -0.55 -45.70
CA ALA A 19 15.28 -0.32 -44.38
C ALA A 19 14.43 0.71 -43.65
N ALA A 20 13.16 0.35 -43.39
CA ALA A 20 12.41 1.01 -42.34
C ALA A 20 13.10 0.62 -41.02
N THR A 21 14.06 1.43 -40.59
CA THR A 21 14.47 1.42 -39.19
C THR A 21 13.20 1.70 -38.40
N PRO A 22 12.79 0.82 -37.46
CA PRO A 22 11.71 1.19 -36.56
C PRO A 22 12.15 2.49 -35.89
N SER A 23 11.42 3.57 -36.18
CA SER A 23 11.60 4.84 -35.51
C SER A 23 11.67 4.56 -34.01
N ALA A 24 12.66 5.14 -33.33
CA ALA A 24 12.80 5.09 -31.87
C ALA A 24 11.62 5.78 -31.12
N GLY A 25 10.47 5.92 -31.77
CA GLY A 25 9.21 6.32 -31.20
C GLY A 25 8.57 5.16 -30.44
N ALA A 26 8.82 5.17 -29.14
CA ALA A 26 8.03 4.52 -28.11
C ALA A 26 7.97 2.99 -28.13
N THR A 27 9.13 2.34 -28.00
CA THR A 27 9.15 1.17 -27.11
C THR A 27 8.74 1.70 -25.74
N VAL A 28 7.50 1.47 -25.31
CA VAL A 28 7.08 1.76 -23.93
C VAL A 28 7.82 0.77 -23.05
N LEU A 29 9.10 1.05 -22.79
CA LEU A 29 9.90 0.32 -21.84
C LEU A 29 9.18 0.47 -20.50
N ALA A 30 8.72 -0.65 -19.97
CA ALA A 30 8.27 -0.75 -18.59
C ALA A 30 9.49 -0.63 -17.63
N GLN A 31 10.42 0.29 -17.91
CA GLN A 31 11.55 0.59 -17.05
C GLN A 31 11.18 1.78 -16.17
N ASN A 32 11.61 1.73 -14.91
CA ASN A 32 11.37 2.85 -14.02
C ASN A 32 12.33 3.98 -14.38
N LEU A 33 11.82 5.20 -14.56
CA LEU A 33 12.69 6.37 -14.72
C LEU A 33 13.34 6.68 -13.37
N PRO A 34 14.64 7.02 -13.32
CA PRO A 34 15.30 7.39 -12.08
C PRO A 34 14.54 8.55 -11.41
N GLY A 35 14.22 8.40 -10.12
CA GLY A 35 13.49 9.38 -9.33
C GLY A 35 11.96 9.30 -9.41
N ASN A 36 11.37 8.42 -10.23
CA ASN A 36 9.92 8.25 -10.31
C ASN A 36 9.46 6.98 -9.58
N ASN A 37 8.99 7.14 -8.34
CA ASN A 37 8.44 6.06 -7.51
C ASN A 37 6.91 6.14 -7.35
N ASN A 38 6.20 6.76 -8.30
CA ASN A 38 4.75 6.82 -8.25
C ASN A 38 4.14 5.40 -8.37
N PRO A 39 3.48 4.87 -7.31
CA PRO A 39 2.91 3.51 -7.35
C PRO A 39 1.82 3.36 -8.42
N TYR A 40 1.14 4.45 -8.78
CA TYR A 40 0.09 4.45 -9.81
C TYR A 40 0.63 4.50 -11.24
N ASN A 41 1.93 4.67 -11.43
CA ASN A 41 2.59 4.69 -12.74
C ASN A 41 3.81 3.75 -12.77
N SER A 42 3.71 2.59 -12.14
CA SER A 42 4.78 1.59 -12.12
C SER A 42 4.88 0.83 -13.46
N PRO A 43 6.06 0.27 -13.79
CA PRO A 43 6.24 -0.71 -14.87
C PRO A 43 5.10 -1.74 -15.01
N THR A 44 4.78 -2.40 -13.90
CA THR A 44 3.78 -3.47 -13.86
C THR A 44 2.38 -2.96 -14.18
N ARG A 45 2.03 -1.75 -13.72
CA ARG A 45 0.72 -1.13 -13.99
C ARG A 45 0.63 -0.56 -15.41
N ARG A 46 1.73 -0.08 -16.00
CA ARG A 46 1.76 0.33 -17.42
C ARG A 46 1.61 -0.87 -18.37
N ALA A 47 2.26 -1.98 -18.04
CA ALA A 47 2.14 -3.23 -18.80
C ALA A 47 0.75 -3.87 -18.65
N ASN A 48 0.13 -3.77 -17.47
CA ASN A 48 -1.21 -4.25 -17.20
C ASN A 48 -1.94 -3.31 -16.22
N PRO A 49 -2.86 -2.45 -16.71
CA PRO A 49 -3.59 -1.48 -15.88
C PRO A 49 -4.39 -2.09 -14.73
N ASN A 50 -4.77 -3.36 -14.86
CA ASN A 50 -5.53 -4.10 -13.84
C ASN A 50 -4.63 -4.77 -12.78
N SER A 51 -3.30 -4.75 -12.96
CA SER A 51 -2.37 -5.33 -11.99
C SER A 51 -2.33 -4.49 -10.71
N MET A 52 -2.55 -5.15 -9.58
CA MET A 52 -2.47 -4.55 -8.24
C MET A 52 -1.16 -4.84 -7.52
N GLN A 53 -0.23 -5.52 -8.19
CA GLN A 53 1.09 -5.81 -7.64
C GLN A 53 1.81 -4.50 -7.32
N GLY A 54 2.31 -4.37 -6.08
CA GLY A 54 3.04 -3.19 -5.61
C GLY A 54 2.21 -1.92 -5.40
N THR A 55 0.89 -1.94 -5.64
CA THR A 55 -0.02 -0.81 -5.32
C THR A 55 -0.86 -1.04 -4.08
N ARG A 56 -0.97 -2.29 -3.63
CA ARG A 56 -1.70 -2.63 -2.40
C ARG A 56 -0.83 -2.37 -1.16
N PRO A 57 -1.39 -1.77 -0.10
CA PRO A 57 -0.74 -1.72 1.19
C PRO A 57 -0.39 -3.14 1.66
N ASN A 58 0.83 -3.34 2.16
CA ASN A 58 1.23 -4.60 2.79
C ASN A 58 0.75 -4.72 4.25
N VAL A 59 0.11 -3.68 4.78
CA VAL A 59 -0.37 -3.64 6.16
C VAL A 59 -1.79 -4.24 6.20
N PRO A 60 -2.03 -5.26 7.03
CA PRO A 60 -3.37 -5.79 7.25
C PRO A 60 -4.31 -4.67 7.70
N THR A 61 -5.47 -4.53 7.06
CA THR A 61 -6.51 -3.61 7.52
C THR A 61 -7.01 -4.08 8.88
N ILE A 62 -6.66 -3.34 9.94
CA ILE A 62 -7.13 -3.61 11.29
C ILE A 62 -8.65 -3.39 11.30
N HIS A 63 -9.41 -4.47 11.29
CA HIS A 63 -10.84 -4.41 11.57
C HIS A 63 -11.02 -4.37 13.07
N ASN A 64 -11.61 -3.27 13.55
CA ASN A 64 -12.27 -3.08 14.85
C ASN A 64 -12.01 -4.20 15.88
N ASN A 65 -10.85 -4.11 16.54
CA ASN A 65 -10.56 -4.86 17.75
C ASN A 65 -11.04 -4.02 18.95
N PRO A 66 -12.24 -4.29 19.52
CA PRO A 66 -12.73 -3.49 20.64
C PRO A 66 -11.76 -3.59 21.81
N THR A 67 -11.08 -2.48 22.14
CA THR A 67 -10.11 -2.39 23.25
C THR A 67 -10.79 -2.37 24.62
N VAL A 68 -12.12 -2.31 24.64
CA VAL A 68 -12.93 -2.21 25.86
C VAL A 68 -13.88 -3.41 25.92
N PRO A 69 -14.00 -4.07 27.08
CA PRO A 69 -15.01 -5.11 27.28
C PRO A 69 -16.42 -4.59 26.98
N VAL A 70 -17.22 -5.41 26.31
CA VAL A 70 -18.63 -5.10 26.07
C VAL A 70 -19.35 -4.99 27.43
N PRO A 71 -20.09 -3.90 27.72
CA PRO A 71 -20.88 -3.78 28.93
C PRO A 71 -21.87 -4.94 29.05
N ARG A 72 -21.99 -5.53 30.25
CA ARG A 72 -22.97 -6.61 30.47
C ARG A 72 -24.39 -6.05 30.31
N PRO A 73 -25.30 -6.76 29.62
CA PRO A 73 -26.68 -6.32 29.48
C PRO A 73 -27.37 -6.22 30.86
N PRO A 74 -28.35 -5.31 31.04
CA PRO A 74 -29.09 -5.21 32.29
C PRO A 74 -29.93 -6.49 32.50
N THR A 75 -29.74 -7.12 33.66
CA THR A 75 -30.47 -8.31 34.10
C THR A 75 -31.01 -8.11 35.52
N LEU A 76 -31.82 -9.06 36.00
CA LEU A 76 -32.30 -9.03 37.38
C LEU A 76 -31.14 -9.27 38.35
N GLU A 77 -30.23 -10.18 37.99
CA GLU A 77 -29.09 -10.58 38.81
C GLU A 77 -27.94 -9.58 38.88
N ASN A 78 -27.87 -8.59 37.98
CA ASN A 78 -26.91 -7.49 38.07
C ASN A 78 -27.55 -6.16 38.52
N GLY A 79 -28.86 -6.17 38.82
CA GLY A 79 -29.60 -4.98 39.28
C GLY A 79 -29.98 -3.98 38.19
N GLY A 80 -29.70 -4.27 36.91
CA GLY A 80 -29.97 -3.35 35.80
C GLY A 80 -31.46 -3.19 35.45
N ILE A 81 -32.32 -4.11 35.86
CA ILE A 81 -33.78 -4.10 35.57
C ILE A 81 -34.59 -3.40 36.68
N GLY A 82 -34.01 -3.11 37.85
CA GLY A 82 -34.68 -2.34 38.93
C GLY A 82 -35.81 -3.07 39.70
N ASN A 83 -36.30 -4.22 39.22
CA ASN A 83 -37.37 -5.00 39.86
C ASN A 83 -36.87 -6.06 40.87
N GLY A 84 -35.61 -5.98 41.31
CA GLY A 84 -34.99 -6.96 42.20
C GLY A 84 -35.11 -6.59 43.69
N TYR A 85 -34.90 -7.57 44.57
CA TYR A 85 -34.78 -7.32 46.01
C TYR A 85 -33.60 -6.39 46.33
N PRO A 86 -33.64 -5.60 47.41
CA PRO A 86 -32.54 -4.75 47.84
C PRO A 86 -31.26 -5.57 48.00
N ARG A 87 -30.23 -5.22 47.25
CA ARG A 87 -28.90 -5.85 47.32
C ARG A 87 -27.95 -5.00 48.14
N SER A 88 -27.08 -5.66 48.90
CA SER A 88 -26.02 -5.03 49.66
C SER A 88 -24.96 -4.44 48.70
N GLY A 89 -25.14 -3.18 48.30
CA GLY A 89 -24.12 -2.34 47.68
C GLY A 89 -23.83 -2.62 46.19
N PRO A 90 -23.20 -1.64 45.50
CA PRO A 90 -22.78 -1.79 44.12
C PRO A 90 -21.71 -2.91 43.98
N PRO A 91 -21.70 -3.65 42.86
CA PRO A 91 -20.66 -4.64 42.60
C PRO A 91 -19.29 -3.97 42.58
N SER A 92 -18.24 -4.68 43.05
CA SER A 92 -16.88 -4.12 43.03
C SER A 92 -16.50 -3.75 41.60
N GLY A 93 -16.06 -2.50 41.40
CA GLY A 93 -15.56 -2.04 40.11
C GLY A 93 -14.43 -2.94 39.59
N SER A 94 -14.28 -3.00 38.27
CA SER A 94 -13.16 -3.73 37.67
C SER A 94 -11.83 -3.08 38.09
N PRO A 95 -10.79 -3.87 38.43
CA PRO A 95 -9.50 -3.32 38.85
C PRO A 95 -8.90 -2.45 37.74
N ARG A 96 -8.41 -1.27 38.11
CA ARG A 96 -7.73 -0.36 37.19
C ARG A 96 -6.38 -0.98 36.81
N PRO A 97 -6.05 -1.12 35.52
CA PRO A 97 -4.71 -1.56 35.13
C PRO A 97 -3.68 -0.50 35.55
N THR A 98 -2.74 -0.90 36.40
CA THR A 98 -1.57 -0.09 36.74
C THR A 98 -0.58 -0.19 35.59
N ILE A 99 -0.49 0.86 34.78
CA ILE A 99 0.60 1.02 33.81
C ILE A 99 1.67 1.83 34.52
N GLU A 100 2.75 1.18 34.95
CA GLU A 100 3.96 1.87 35.40
C GLU A 100 4.61 2.50 34.17
N SER A 101 4.51 3.82 34.03
CA SER A 101 5.24 4.55 32.99
C SER A 101 6.69 4.75 33.45
N PRO A 102 7.70 4.27 32.71
CA PRO A 102 9.09 4.58 33.04
C PRO A 102 9.30 6.09 32.96
N ALA A 103 9.85 6.69 34.02
CA ALA A 103 10.24 8.09 34.01
C ALA A 103 11.38 8.28 32.97
N PRO A 104 11.36 9.36 32.16
CA PRO A 104 12.43 9.62 31.22
C PRO A 104 13.76 9.85 31.97
N PRO A 105 14.90 9.38 31.42
CA PRO A 105 16.19 9.56 32.06
C PRO A 105 16.52 11.06 32.16
N ARG A 106 16.80 11.54 33.38
CA ARG A 106 17.34 12.89 33.58
C ARG A 106 18.74 12.94 33.00
N ASN A 107 18.98 13.81 32.04
CA ASN A 107 20.31 14.10 31.54
C ASN A 107 21.11 14.86 32.61
N SER A 108 21.94 14.15 33.37
CA SER A 108 23.06 14.78 34.08
C SER A 108 24.14 15.14 33.06
N GLN A 109 23.92 16.21 32.29
CA GLN A 109 25.02 16.91 31.63
C GLN A 109 25.65 17.85 32.66
N ASN A 110 26.57 17.24 33.42
CA ASN A 110 27.67 17.92 34.06
C ASN A 110 28.42 18.73 32.98
N GLY A 111 28.45 20.05 33.14
CA GLY A 111 29.11 20.96 32.23
C GLY A 111 29.69 22.13 33.00
N ASN A 112 30.84 21.90 33.64
CA ASN A 112 31.75 22.96 34.07
C ASN A 112 32.01 23.93 32.92
N ARG A 113 31.64 25.20 33.08
CA ARG A 113 32.35 26.38 32.54
C ARG A 113 32.16 27.55 33.49
#